data_AF-A0A8B8P6G7-F1
#
_entry.id   AF-A0A8B8P6G7-F1
#
_cell.length_a   1.000
_cell.length_b   1.000
_cell.length_c   1.000
_cell.angle_alpha   90.00
_cell.angle_beta   90.00
_cell.angle_gamma   90.00
#
_symmetry.space_group_name_H-M   'P 1'
#
loop_
_entity.id
_entity.type
_entity.pdbx_description
1 polymer ?
#
loop_
_entity_poly.entity_id
_entity_poly.type
_entity_poly.pdbx_seq_one_letter_code
_entity_poly.pdbx_strand_id
1 'polypeptide(L)'
;MLFFFFLNLVCPLFIQIYTMGNMFCCIQVDQSTVAFKERFGKLDEVLEPGCHFVPWILGYQLAGNLSLRLQQLDVKCESKTKVMSAYGYEIVQTLIVDIIPDEHVKRAMNEIYAAKWKAEAEAESKFLSGLGTAIQRRVIADGFINSVLGFSETFPGTTGKDIMDMVLTDQYLDTMKEIAAASKSSVIFIPHGPGAVHDVGGQIRVGFLRASTSQ
;
A
#
# COMPACT_ATOMS: atom_id res chain seq x y z
N MET A 1 -20.78 -57.59 -30.72
CA MET A 1 -19.89 -58.06 -29.63
C MET A 1 -18.64 -57.19 -29.43
N LEU A 2 -17.97 -56.68 -30.47
CA LEU A 2 -16.77 -55.82 -30.31
C LEU A 2 -16.99 -54.49 -29.57
N PHE A 3 -18.15 -53.84 -29.73
CA PHE A 3 -18.43 -52.52 -29.12
C PHE A 3 -18.60 -52.59 -27.58
N PHE A 4 -19.19 -53.68 -27.08
CA PHE A 4 -19.34 -53.92 -25.64
C PHE A 4 -18.00 -54.27 -24.96
N PHE A 5 -17.07 -54.87 -25.72
CA PHE A 5 -15.73 -55.21 -25.25
C PHE A 5 -14.83 -53.97 -25.14
N PHE A 6 -14.95 -53.03 -26.09
CA PHE A 6 -14.25 -51.73 -26.04
C PHE A 6 -14.72 -50.87 -24.85
N LEU A 7 -16.02 -50.86 -24.56
CA LEU A 7 -16.57 -50.06 -23.45
C LEU A 7 -16.16 -50.60 -22.08
N ASN A 8 -16.08 -51.92 -21.89
CA ASN A 8 -15.71 -52.53 -20.60
C ASN A 8 -14.21 -52.52 -20.31
N LEU A 9 -13.35 -52.47 -21.34
CA LEU A 9 -11.89 -52.46 -21.16
C LEU A 9 -11.29 -51.05 -21.07
N VAL A 10 -11.85 -50.08 -21.82
CA VAL A 10 -11.32 -48.70 -21.89
C VAL A 10 -11.90 -47.79 -20.78
N CYS A 11 -13.15 -48.02 -20.36
CA CYS A 11 -13.79 -47.22 -19.32
C CYS A 11 -13.11 -47.32 -17.93
N PRO A 12 -12.65 -48.48 -17.44
CA PRO A 12 -11.93 -48.52 -16.16
C PRO A 12 -10.56 -47.83 -16.23
N LEU A 13 -9.91 -47.73 -17.39
CA LEU A 13 -8.65 -46.99 -17.54
C LEU A 13 -8.85 -45.47 -17.41
N PHE A 14 -9.96 -44.93 -17.92
CA PHE A 14 -10.31 -43.51 -17.77
C PHE A 14 -10.72 -43.18 -16.32
N ILE A 15 -11.42 -44.09 -15.65
CA ILE A 15 -11.83 -43.93 -14.25
C ILE A 15 -10.64 -44.08 -13.28
N GLN A 16 -9.68 -44.96 -13.57
CA GLN A 16 -8.47 -45.14 -12.73
C GLN A 16 -7.54 -43.90 -12.76
N ILE A 17 -7.52 -43.15 -13.88
CA ILE A 17 -6.80 -41.86 -14.00
C ILE A 17 -7.44 -40.81 -13.07
N TYR A 18 -8.78 -40.84 -12.92
CA TYR A 18 -9.51 -39.88 -12.08
C TYR A 18 -9.24 -40.06 -10.58
N THR A 19 -9.02 -41.28 -10.10
CA THR A 19 -8.81 -41.55 -8.65
C THR A 19 -7.34 -41.54 -8.23
N MET A 20 -6.38 -41.62 -9.17
CA MET A 20 -4.94 -41.62 -8.90
C MET A 20 -4.25 -40.35 -9.44
N GLY A 21 -4.87 -39.19 -9.22
CA GLY A 21 -4.33 -37.87 -9.62
C GLY A 21 -3.12 -37.38 -8.82
N ASN A 22 -2.39 -38.26 -8.12
CA ASN A 22 -1.25 -37.88 -7.29
C ASN A 22 0.08 -38.58 -7.66
N MET A 23 0.13 -39.28 -8.82
CA MET A 23 1.36 -39.96 -9.26
C MET A 23 1.84 -39.55 -10.67
N PHE A 24 0.95 -39.04 -11.52
CA PHE A 24 1.32 -38.45 -12.80
C PHE A 24 1.04 -36.96 -12.73
N CYS A 25 2.04 -36.15 -13.06
CA CYS A 25 2.02 -34.70 -12.95
C CYS A 25 1.01 -34.01 -13.92
N CYS A 26 -0.15 -34.59 -14.16
CA CYS A 26 -1.20 -34.11 -15.04
C CYS A 26 -2.34 -33.55 -14.20
N ILE A 27 -2.67 -32.27 -14.41
CA ILE A 27 -3.82 -31.63 -13.78
C ILE A 27 -4.84 -31.32 -14.88
N GLN A 28 -6.10 -31.70 -14.66
CA GLN A 28 -7.18 -31.48 -15.61
C GLN A 28 -7.97 -30.23 -15.23
N VAL A 29 -8.07 -29.30 -16.17
CA VAL A 29 -8.86 -28.06 -16.02
C VAL A 29 -10.22 -28.27 -16.67
N ASP A 30 -11.29 -27.99 -15.92
CA ASP A 30 -12.67 -28.09 -16.41
C ASP A 30 -12.94 -27.13 -17.56
N GLN A 31 -13.78 -27.55 -18.51
CA GLN A 31 -14.01 -26.81 -19.76
C GLN A 31 -14.60 -25.40 -19.58
N SER A 32 -15.19 -25.10 -18.43
CA SER A 32 -15.82 -23.81 -18.13
C SER A 32 -14.94 -22.84 -17.34
N THR A 33 -13.67 -23.20 -17.12
CA THR A 33 -12.76 -22.51 -16.20
C THR A 33 -11.35 -22.46 -16.78
N VAL A 34 -10.62 -21.36 -16.56
CA VAL A 34 -9.17 -21.27 -16.79
C VAL A 34 -8.45 -21.38 -15.47
N ALA A 35 -7.27 -21.99 -15.45
CA ALA A 35 -6.49 -22.13 -14.23
C ALA A 35 -5.14 -21.41 -14.36
N PHE A 36 -4.65 -20.79 -13.29
CA PHE A 36 -3.40 -20.04 -13.32
C PHE A 36 -2.25 -20.91 -12.80
N LYS A 37 -1.21 -21.08 -13.63
CA LYS A 37 0.01 -21.82 -13.26
C LYS A 37 1.02 -20.85 -12.68
N GLU A 38 1.54 -21.19 -11.51
CA GLU A 38 2.61 -20.48 -10.83
C GLU A 38 3.88 -21.32 -10.74
N ARG A 39 5.03 -20.65 -10.78
CA ARG A 39 6.35 -21.22 -10.48
C ARG A 39 6.98 -20.42 -9.35
N PHE A 40 7.18 -21.05 -8.18
CA PHE A 40 7.75 -20.40 -6.98
C PHE A 40 7.12 -19.01 -6.68
N GLY A 41 5.78 -18.90 -6.77
CA GLY A 41 5.03 -17.67 -6.45
C GLY A 41 5.04 -16.59 -7.54
N LYS A 42 5.55 -16.86 -8.74
CA LYS A 42 5.37 -16.01 -9.93
C LYS A 42 4.40 -16.65 -10.90
N LEU A 43 3.46 -15.87 -11.44
CA LEU A 43 2.52 -16.31 -12.48
C LEU A 43 3.29 -16.56 -13.78
N ASP A 44 3.25 -17.81 -14.26
CA ASP A 44 4.01 -18.27 -15.42
C ASP A 44 3.11 -18.27 -16.66
N GLU A 45 1.97 -18.96 -16.58
CA GLU A 45 1.09 -19.17 -17.73
C GLU A 45 -0.38 -19.41 -17.31
N VAL A 46 -1.32 -19.01 -18.17
CA VAL A 46 -2.75 -19.29 -18.03
C VAL A 46 -3.07 -20.59 -18.77
N LEU A 47 -3.56 -21.59 -18.03
CA LEU A 47 -3.95 -22.89 -18.57
C LEU A 47 -5.38 -22.83 -19.13
N GLU A 48 -5.50 -23.08 -20.42
CA GLU A 48 -6.79 -23.26 -21.11
C GLU A 48 -7.46 -24.60 -20.75
N PRO A 49 -8.77 -24.77 -21.00
CA PRO A 49 -9.48 -26.05 -20.87
C PRO A 49 -8.74 -27.26 -21.46
N GLY A 50 -8.36 -28.23 -20.61
CA GLY A 50 -7.64 -29.42 -21.07
C GLY A 50 -6.88 -30.15 -19.97
N CYS A 51 -6.21 -31.24 -20.36
CA CYS A 51 -5.28 -31.97 -19.50
C CYS A 51 -3.86 -31.42 -19.70
N HIS A 52 -3.27 -30.85 -18.66
CA HIS A 52 -1.96 -30.20 -18.73
C HIS A 52 -0.96 -30.84 -17.77
N PHE A 53 0.27 -31.02 -18.24
CA PHE A 53 1.34 -31.59 -17.42
C PHE A 53 2.04 -30.49 -16.61
N VAL A 54 1.77 -30.44 -15.31
CA VAL A 54 2.36 -29.51 -14.34
C VAL A 54 3.20 -30.31 -13.33
N PRO A 55 4.52 -30.47 -13.57
CA PRO A 55 5.40 -31.21 -12.67
C PRO A 55 5.65 -30.45 -11.37
N TRP A 56 5.04 -30.93 -10.28
CA TRP A 56 5.21 -30.38 -8.92
C TRP A 56 6.69 -30.36 -8.47
N ILE A 57 7.48 -31.34 -8.89
CA ILE A 57 8.91 -31.48 -8.51
C ILE A 57 9.76 -30.26 -8.94
N LEU A 58 9.34 -29.53 -9.97
CA LEU A 58 10.03 -28.35 -10.49
C LEU A 58 9.51 -27.01 -9.90
N GLY A 59 8.68 -27.08 -8.86
CA GLY A 59 8.13 -25.92 -8.16
C GLY A 59 6.93 -25.27 -8.86
N TYR A 60 6.22 -26.02 -9.72
CA TYR A 60 5.00 -25.56 -10.37
C TYR A 60 3.76 -25.93 -9.55
N GLN A 61 2.88 -24.96 -9.30
CA GLN A 61 1.63 -25.12 -8.55
C GLN A 61 0.49 -24.32 -9.21
N LEU A 62 -0.75 -24.64 -8.87
CA LEU A 62 -1.94 -23.91 -9.32
C LEU A 62 -2.31 -22.83 -8.30
N ALA A 63 -2.40 -21.59 -8.75
CA ALA A 63 -2.78 -20.45 -7.91
C ALA A 63 -4.29 -20.39 -7.63
N GLY A 64 -5.09 -20.85 -8.59
CA GLY A 64 -6.53 -20.78 -8.56
C GLY A 64 -7.16 -20.87 -9.95
N ASN A 65 -8.49 -20.97 -9.98
CA ASN A 65 -9.26 -21.17 -11.20
C ASN A 65 -10.26 -20.00 -11.36
N LEU A 66 -10.44 -19.50 -12.57
CA LEU A 66 -11.39 -18.43 -12.90
C LEU A 66 -12.38 -18.94 -13.95
N SER A 67 -13.68 -18.82 -13.68
CA SER A 67 -14.69 -19.23 -14.66
C SER A 67 -14.65 -18.32 -15.88
N LEU A 68 -14.68 -18.93 -17.07
CA LEU A 68 -14.78 -18.23 -18.35
C LEU A 68 -16.18 -17.66 -18.62
N ARG A 69 -17.14 -17.89 -17.73
CA ARG A 69 -18.49 -17.35 -17.85
C ARG A 69 -18.45 -15.84 -17.61
N LEU A 70 -18.67 -15.07 -18.68
CA LEU A 70 -18.74 -13.61 -18.63
C LEU A 70 -19.76 -13.16 -17.59
N GLN A 71 -19.30 -12.47 -16.53
CA GLN A 71 -20.19 -11.70 -15.67
C GLN A 71 -20.67 -10.49 -16.48
N GLN A 72 -21.90 -10.58 -16.99
CA GLN A 72 -22.51 -9.47 -17.72
C GLN A 72 -22.78 -8.32 -16.74
N LEU A 73 -22.11 -7.19 -16.96
CA LEU A 73 -22.41 -5.93 -16.28
C LEU A 73 -23.61 -5.29 -17.00
N ASP A 74 -24.77 -5.25 -16.35
CA ASP A 74 -25.97 -4.67 -16.96
C ASP A 74 -25.89 -3.14 -16.95
N VAL A 75 -25.65 -2.55 -18.13
CA VAL A 75 -25.61 -1.11 -18.32
C VAL A 75 -26.92 -0.68 -18.97
N LYS A 76 -27.77 0.00 -18.18
CA LYS A 76 -29.07 0.53 -18.62
C LYS A 76 -28.88 1.58 -19.72
N CYS A 77 -29.09 1.20 -20.97
CA CYS A 77 -29.02 2.10 -22.12
C CYS A 77 -30.41 2.68 -22.44
N GLU A 78 -30.64 3.96 -22.16
CA GLU A 78 -31.96 4.62 -22.36
C GLU A 78 -32.14 5.27 -23.75
N SER A 79 -31.07 5.44 -24.51
CA SER A 79 -31.07 6.33 -25.69
C SER A 79 -31.74 5.77 -26.95
N LYS A 80 -31.81 4.44 -27.12
CA LYS A 80 -32.47 3.80 -28.29
C LYS A 80 -33.76 3.04 -27.97
N THR A 81 -34.00 2.71 -26.71
CA THR A 81 -35.21 2.01 -26.25
C THR A 81 -36.47 2.87 -26.40
N LYS A 82 -36.34 4.20 -26.27
CA LYS A 82 -37.47 5.13 -26.28
C LYS A 82 -38.19 5.23 -27.63
N VAL A 83 -37.46 5.13 -28.75
CA VAL A 83 -38.04 5.17 -30.11
C VAL A 83 -38.64 3.83 -30.54
N MET A 84 -38.18 2.71 -29.99
CA MET A 84 -38.67 1.38 -30.35
C MET A 84 -39.90 0.95 -29.53
N SER A 85 -40.07 1.52 -28.33
CA SER A 85 -41.27 1.34 -27.50
C SER A 85 -42.55 1.87 -28.18
N ALA A 86 -42.45 2.93 -29.00
CA ALA A 86 -43.58 3.48 -29.74
C ALA A 86 -44.15 2.52 -30.81
N TYR A 87 -43.36 1.53 -31.25
CA TYR A 87 -43.77 0.52 -32.23
C TYR A 87 -44.15 -0.83 -31.58
N GLY A 88 -44.26 -0.89 -30.25
CA GLY A 88 -44.66 -2.09 -29.52
C GLY A 88 -43.54 -3.12 -29.31
N TYR A 89 -42.27 -2.73 -29.51
CA TYR A 89 -41.11 -3.59 -29.25
C TYR A 89 -40.41 -3.20 -27.94
N GLU A 90 -40.19 -4.18 -27.05
CA GLU A 90 -39.44 -4.03 -25.81
C GLU A 90 -38.06 -4.70 -25.95
N ILE A 91 -36.99 -3.92 -25.78
CA ILE A 91 -35.62 -4.43 -25.86
C ILE A 91 -35.21 -4.91 -24.47
N VAL A 92 -35.19 -6.23 -24.27
CA VAL A 92 -34.90 -6.86 -22.98
C VAL A 92 -33.44 -6.70 -22.56
N GLN A 93 -32.50 -6.91 -23.48
CA GLN A 93 -31.07 -6.77 -23.22
C GLN A 93 -30.32 -6.51 -24.52
N THR A 94 -29.43 -5.53 -24.52
CA THR A 94 -28.50 -5.30 -25.64
C THR A 94 -27.10 -5.66 -25.20
N LEU A 95 -26.50 -6.65 -25.86
CA LEU A 95 -25.08 -6.93 -25.73
C LEU A 95 -24.29 -5.89 -26.55
N ILE A 96 -23.52 -5.05 -25.88
CA ILE A 96 -22.56 -4.17 -26.55
C ILE A 96 -21.36 -5.04 -26.92
N VAL A 97 -21.16 -5.27 -28.22
CA VAL A 97 -20.09 -6.16 -28.70
C VAL A 97 -18.75 -5.46 -28.60
N ASP A 98 -18.64 -4.20 -29.05
CA ASP A 98 -17.46 -3.35 -28.87
C ASP A 98 -17.83 -1.88 -29.12
N ILE A 99 -17.26 -0.96 -28.32
CA ILE A 99 -17.26 0.48 -28.62
C ILE A 99 -15.84 0.81 -29.07
N ILE A 100 -15.68 1.26 -30.32
CA ILE A 100 -14.39 1.69 -30.87
C ILE A 100 -14.36 3.21 -30.81
N PRO A 101 -13.81 3.82 -29.73
CA PRO A 101 -13.61 5.26 -29.72
C PRO A 101 -12.52 5.65 -30.69
N ASP A 102 -12.60 6.90 -31.13
CA ASP A 102 -11.59 7.52 -31.97
C ASP A 102 -10.21 7.49 -31.31
N GLU A 103 -9.16 7.40 -32.12
CA GLU A 103 -7.78 7.19 -31.67
C GLU A 103 -7.26 8.39 -30.86
N HIS A 104 -7.76 9.60 -31.15
CA HIS A 104 -7.50 10.78 -30.34
C HIS A 104 -8.15 10.70 -28.95
N VAL A 105 -9.39 10.21 -28.88
CA VAL A 105 -10.13 10.03 -27.61
C VAL A 105 -9.47 8.96 -26.75
N LYS A 106 -9.00 7.85 -27.34
CA LYS A 106 -8.25 6.80 -26.62
C LYS A 106 -6.99 7.32 -25.96
N ARG A 107 -6.20 8.13 -26.67
CA ARG A 107 -4.98 8.72 -26.13
C ARG A 107 -5.28 9.69 -24.99
N ALA A 108 -6.20 10.62 -25.21
CA ALA A 108 -6.61 11.57 -24.16
C ALA A 108 -7.15 10.87 -22.92
N MET A 109 -7.96 9.83 -23.11
CA MET A 109 -8.52 9.04 -22.03
C MET A 109 -7.43 8.30 -21.24
N ASN A 110 -6.45 7.69 -21.91
CA ASN A 110 -5.33 7.03 -21.25
C ASN A 110 -4.45 8.02 -20.45
N GLU A 111 -4.17 9.19 -21.01
CA GLU A 111 -3.40 10.24 -20.33
C GLU A 111 -4.12 10.76 -19.07
N ILE A 112 -5.44 10.97 -19.15
CA ILE A 112 -6.25 11.38 -18.00
C ILE A 112 -6.21 10.32 -16.90
N TYR A 113 -6.36 9.05 -17.26
CA TYR A 113 -6.32 7.98 -16.26
C TYR A 113 -4.93 7.83 -15.64
N ALA A 114 -3.86 7.89 -16.45
CA ALA A 114 -2.49 7.88 -15.95
C ALA A 114 -2.21 9.04 -14.98
N ALA A 115 -2.67 10.25 -15.32
CA ALA A 115 -2.54 11.41 -14.45
C ALA A 115 -3.35 11.24 -13.15
N LYS A 116 -4.58 10.72 -13.25
CA LYS A 116 -5.46 10.47 -12.10
C LYS A 116 -4.84 9.45 -11.14
N TRP A 117 -4.42 8.29 -11.64
CA TRP A 117 -3.80 7.25 -10.81
C TRP A 117 -2.51 7.73 -10.16
N LYS A 118 -1.70 8.52 -10.87
CA LYS A 118 -0.49 9.12 -10.31
C LYS A 118 -0.82 10.09 -9.18
N ALA A 119 -1.82 10.95 -9.37
CA ALA A 119 -2.24 11.92 -8.35
C ALA A 119 -2.83 11.23 -7.10
N GLU A 120 -3.68 10.21 -7.29
CA GLU A 120 -4.27 9.43 -6.20
C GLU A 120 -3.18 8.68 -5.41
N ALA A 121 -2.26 7.99 -6.10
CA ALA A 121 -1.15 7.29 -5.44
C ALA A 121 -0.24 8.24 -4.66
N GLU A 122 0.06 9.43 -5.19
CA GLU A 122 0.89 10.42 -4.50
C GLU A 122 0.19 11.00 -3.27
N ALA A 123 -1.12 11.26 -3.35
CA ALA A 123 -1.92 11.72 -2.21
C ALA A 123 -2.00 10.66 -1.11
N GLU A 124 -2.27 9.41 -1.49
CA GLU A 124 -2.36 8.29 -0.55
C GLU A 124 -1.01 7.99 0.11
N SER A 125 0.09 8.05 -0.66
CA SER A 125 1.44 7.88 -0.12
C SER A 125 1.79 8.93 0.94
N LYS A 126 1.52 10.22 0.67
CA LYS A 126 1.76 11.30 1.63
C LYS A 126 0.89 11.14 2.87
N PHE A 127 -0.37 10.75 2.70
CA PHE A 127 -1.28 10.52 3.81
C PHE A 127 -0.82 9.36 4.71
N LEU A 128 -0.49 8.21 4.13
CA LEU A 128 0.02 7.05 4.86
C LEU A 128 1.36 7.33 5.55
N SER A 129 2.25 8.09 4.91
CA SER A 129 3.50 8.54 5.52
C SER A 129 3.25 9.44 6.72
N GLY A 130 2.35 10.41 6.60
CA GLY A 130 1.95 11.30 7.70
C GLY A 130 1.30 10.53 8.86
N LEU A 131 0.41 9.57 8.54
CA LEU A 131 -0.16 8.65 9.53
C LEU A 131 0.93 7.85 10.25
N GLY A 132 1.90 7.31 9.52
CA GLY A 132 3.03 6.57 10.09
C GLY A 132 3.80 7.41 11.12
N THR A 133 4.13 8.66 10.78
CA THR A 133 4.81 9.58 11.71
C THR A 133 3.94 9.96 12.91
N ALA A 134 2.65 10.21 12.71
CA ALA A 134 1.74 10.56 13.80
C ALA A 134 1.55 9.39 14.78
N ILE A 135 1.36 8.18 14.25
CA ILE A 135 1.26 6.94 15.03
C ILE A 135 2.57 6.72 15.79
N GLN A 136 3.72 6.85 15.13
CA GLN A 136 5.04 6.73 15.77
C GLN A 136 5.18 7.72 16.94
N ARG A 137 4.82 9.00 16.74
CA ARG A 137 4.85 10.02 17.80
C ARG A 137 3.98 9.63 18.99
N ARG A 138 2.80 9.06 18.74
CA ARG A 138 1.92 8.59 19.81
C ARG A 138 2.55 7.43 20.60
N VAL A 139 3.07 6.41 19.90
CA VAL A 139 3.71 5.25 20.52
C VAL A 139 4.94 5.66 21.35
N ILE A 140 5.75 6.60 20.86
CA ILE A 140 6.91 7.13 21.59
C ILE A 140 6.45 7.84 22.87
N ALA A 141 5.43 8.71 22.80
CA ALA A 141 4.91 9.42 23.96
C ALA A 141 4.34 8.44 25.00
N ASP A 142 3.53 7.47 24.57
CA ASP A 142 2.97 6.44 25.43
C ASP A 142 4.08 5.59 26.09
N GLY A 143 5.11 5.20 25.33
CA GLY A 143 6.26 4.46 25.84
C GLY A 143 7.09 5.23 26.87
N PHE A 144 7.27 6.53 26.65
CA PHE A 144 7.95 7.41 27.59
C PHE A 144 7.15 7.57 28.90
N ILE A 145 5.83 7.76 28.81
CA ILE A 145 4.95 7.83 29.99
C ILE A 145 5.03 6.55 30.82
N ASN A 146 4.96 5.38 30.18
CA ASN A 146 5.09 4.09 30.86
C ASN A 146 6.45 3.92 31.54
N SER A 147 7.52 4.46 30.93
CA SER A 147 8.87 4.42 31.50
C SER A 147 8.99 5.33 32.73
N VAL A 148 8.38 6.52 32.71
CA VAL A 148 8.32 7.43 33.88
C VAL A 148 7.50 6.79 35.01
N LEU A 149 6.39 6.11 34.69
CA LEU A 149 5.61 5.36 35.68
C LEU A 149 6.40 4.22 36.31
N GLY A 150 7.12 3.41 35.52
CA GLY A 150 7.98 2.33 36.04
C GLY A 150 9.13 2.85 36.90
N PHE A 151 9.68 4.02 36.58
CA PHE A 151 10.70 4.68 37.41
C PHE A 151 10.14 5.13 38.76
N SER A 152 8.91 5.67 38.74
CA SER A 152 8.21 6.09 39.96
C SER A 152 7.91 4.91 40.90
N GLU A 153 7.73 3.70 40.37
CA GLU A 153 7.54 2.49 41.17
C GLU A 153 8.84 1.96 41.78
N THR A 154 9.98 2.16 41.08
CA THR A 154 11.30 1.67 41.49
C THR A 154 11.90 2.49 42.64
N PHE A 155 11.62 3.80 42.68
CA PHE A 155 12.13 4.72 43.69
C PHE A 155 10.99 5.40 44.46
N PRO A 156 10.65 4.94 45.67
CA PRO A 156 9.56 5.53 46.45
C PRO A 156 9.93 6.94 46.91
N GLY A 157 9.20 7.95 46.42
CA GLY A 157 9.34 9.35 46.83
C GLY A 157 9.60 10.34 45.69
N THR A 158 9.93 9.88 44.49
CA THR A 158 10.06 10.75 43.31
C THR A 158 8.71 10.89 42.60
N THR A 159 8.27 12.12 42.32
CA THR A 159 7.06 12.34 41.53
C THR A 159 7.41 12.37 40.04
N GLY A 160 6.50 11.95 39.16
CA GLY A 160 6.75 11.93 37.71
C GLY A 160 7.14 13.30 37.13
N LYS A 161 6.75 14.39 37.80
CA LYS A 161 7.17 15.77 37.50
C LYS A 161 8.67 15.98 37.72
N ASP A 162 9.24 15.47 38.80
CA ASP A 162 10.66 15.65 39.13
C ASP A 162 11.55 14.89 38.13
N ILE A 163 11.09 13.70 37.71
CA ILE A 163 11.76 12.90 36.68
C ILE A 163 11.71 13.62 35.33
N MET A 164 10.55 14.17 34.96
CA MET A 164 10.38 14.97 33.74
C MET A 164 11.28 16.21 33.74
N ASP A 165 11.34 16.94 34.86
CA ASP A 165 12.17 18.14 34.99
C ASP A 165 13.68 17.81 34.88
N MET A 166 14.11 16.65 35.38
CA MET A 166 15.47 16.13 35.17
C MET A 166 15.75 15.82 33.69
N VAL A 167 14.84 15.11 33.01
CA VAL A 167 14.98 14.77 31.57
C VAL A 167 15.02 16.03 30.69
N LEU A 168 14.22 17.05 31.02
CA LEU A 168 14.24 18.34 30.33
C LEU A 168 15.58 19.07 30.52
N THR A 169 16.14 18.99 31.72
CA THR A 169 17.47 19.56 32.02
C THR A 169 18.56 18.83 31.23
N ASP A 170 18.47 17.51 31.09
CA ASP A 170 19.42 16.71 30.31
C ASP A 170 19.35 17.04 28.81
N GLN A 171 18.15 17.13 28.22
CA GLN A 171 17.99 17.57 26.82
C GLN A 171 18.53 18.99 26.59
N TYR A 172 18.37 19.89 27.56
CA TYR A 172 18.96 21.21 27.48
C TYR A 172 20.51 21.15 27.47
N LEU A 173 21.11 20.27 28.26
CA LEU A 173 22.56 20.09 28.28
C LEU A 173 23.07 19.38 27.02
N ASP A 174 22.37 18.39 26.50
CA ASP A 174 22.73 17.68 25.27
C ASP A 174 22.66 18.61 24.04
N THR A 175 21.61 19.43 23.95
CA THR A 175 21.52 20.44 22.88
C THR A 175 22.64 21.47 23.01
N MET A 176 22.95 21.95 24.21
CA MET A 176 24.12 22.82 24.40
C MET A 176 25.44 22.14 24.02
N LYS A 177 25.58 20.84 24.29
CA LYS A 177 26.78 20.06 23.96
C LYS A 177 26.95 19.85 22.46
N GLU A 178 25.89 19.51 21.73
CA GLU A 178 25.92 19.41 20.26
C GLU A 178 26.27 20.76 19.62
N ILE A 179 25.63 21.82 20.11
CA ILE A 179 25.84 23.18 19.61
C ILE A 179 27.27 23.68 19.93
N ALA A 180 27.83 23.31 21.08
CA ALA A 180 29.21 23.65 21.46
C ALA A 180 30.26 22.79 20.75
N ALA A 181 29.91 21.56 20.35
CA ALA A 181 30.79 20.66 19.59
C ALA A 181 30.93 21.09 18.11
N ALA A 182 29.95 21.81 17.57
CA ALA A 182 30.07 22.43 16.26
C ALA A 182 31.00 23.65 16.32
N SER A 183 32.26 23.47 15.89
CA SER A 183 33.34 24.47 15.96
C SER A 183 33.12 25.80 15.21
N LYS A 184 31.98 25.99 14.53
CA LYS A 184 31.61 27.21 13.77
C LYS A 184 30.22 27.79 14.13
N SER A 185 29.49 27.25 15.10
CA SER A 185 28.19 27.79 15.52
C SER A 185 28.38 28.94 16.51
N SER A 186 28.11 30.17 16.06
CA SER A 186 27.94 31.31 16.96
C SER A 186 26.56 31.23 17.62
N VAL A 187 26.51 30.79 18.87
CA VAL A 187 25.28 30.76 19.68
C VAL A 187 25.04 32.13 20.29
N ILE A 188 23.96 32.77 19.89
CA ILE A 188 23.48 33.99 20.54
C ILE A 188 22.42 33.56 21.56
N PHE A 189 22.81 33.54 22.83
CA PHE A 189 21.86 33.33 23.94
C PHE A 189 21.03 34.59 24.13
N ILE A 190 19.74 34.52 23.79
CA ILE A 190 18.78 35.59 24.09
C ILE A 190 18.13 35.25 25.43
N PRO A 191 18.32 36.05 26.49
CA PRO A 191 17.65 35.80 27.76
C PRO A 191 16.13 35.91 27.58
N HIS A 192 15.36 35.09 28.28
CA HIS A 192 13.89 35.10 28.25
C HIS A 192 13.35 35.76 29.53
N GLY A 193 13.64 37.04 29.72
CA GLY A 193 13.07 37.86 30.78
C GLY A 193 12.48 39.14 30.19
N PRO A 194 11.47 39.77 30.82
CA PRO A 194 10.85 41.00 30.29
C PRO A 194 11.82 42.19 30.09
N GLY A 195 13.04 42.14 30.64
CA GLY A 195 14.12 43.10 30.39
C GLY A 195 15.19 42.64 29.37
N ALA A 196 15.15 41.41 28.89
CA ALA A 196 16.22 40.81 28.11
C ALA A 196 16.44 41.46 26.74
N VAL A 197 15.36 41.95 26.12
CA VAL A 197 15.44 42.64 24.82
C VAL A 197 16.15 43.98 24.96
N HIS A 198 15.96 44.69 26.07
CA HIS A 198 16.67 45.93 26.38
C HIS A 198 18.16 45.67 26.65
N ASP A 199 18.47 44.60 27.38
CA ASP A 199 19.85 44.25 27.72
C ASP A 199 20.66 43.77 26.50
N VAL A 200 20.04 42.97 25.62
CA VAL A 200 20.61 42.58 24.32
C VAL A 200 20.82 43.82 23.43
N GLY A 201 19.83 44.71 23.36
CA GLY A 201 19.95 45.97 22.63
C GLY A 201 21.08 46.88 23.16
N GLY A 202 21.24 46.93 24.48
CA GLY A 202 22.32 47.65 25.16
C GLY A 202 23.70 47.05 24.86
N GLN A 203 23.84 45.73 24.95
CA GLN A 203 25.09 45.03 24.67
C GLN A 203 25.53 45.15 23.20
N ILE A 204 24.60 45.08 22.25
CA ILE A 204 24.89 45.32 20.82
C ILE A 204 25.37 46.76 20.60
N ARG A 205 24.68 47.74 21.20
CA ARG A 205 25.06 49.17 21.07
C ARG A 205 26.44 49.45 21.68
N VAL A 206 26.72 48.92 22.86
CA VAL A 206 28.03 49.07 23.53
C VAL A 206 29.13 48.34 22.78
N GLY A 207 28.84 47.17 22.20
CA GLY A 207 29.78 46.44 21.35
C GLY A 207 30.19 47.25 20.11
N PHE A 208 29.22 47.90 19.43
CA PHE A 208 29.49 48.77 18.28
C PHE A 208 30.28 50.03 18.66
N LEU A 209 29.99 50.63 19.82
CA LEU A 209 30.71 51.78 20.35
C LEU A 209 32.14 51.45 20.77
N ARG A 210 32.40 50.27 21.34
CA ARG A 210 33.76 49.81 21.69
C ARG A 210 34.58 49.39 20.47
N ALA A 211 33.93 48.87 19.44
CA ALA A 211 34.58 48.52 18.18
C ALA A 211 35.06 49.76 17.40
N SER A 212 34.32 50.87 17.48
CA SER A 212 34.69 52.14 16.83
C SER A 212 35.80 52.91 17.56
N THR A 213 36.06 52.63 18.84
CA THR A 213 37.15 53.24 19.61
C THR A 213 38.47 52.47 19.59
N SER A 214 38.53 51.28 18.96
CA SER A 214 39.70 50.40 18.95
C SER A 214 40.46 50.39 17.61
N GLN A 215 40.30 51.43 16.78
CA GLN A 215 41.12 51.70 15.60
C GLN A 215 42.20 52.74 15.91
#